data_AF-A0A2P4SM42-F1
#
_entry.id   AF-A0A2P4SM42-F1
#
_cell.length_a   1.000
_cell.length_b   1.000
_cell.length_c   1.000
_cell.angle_alpha   90.00
_cell.angle_beta   90.00
_cell.angle_gamma   90.00
#
_symmetry.space_group_name_H-M   'P 1'
#
loop_
_entity.id
_entity.type
_entity.pdbx_description
1 polymer ?
#
loop_
_entity_poly.entity_id
_entity_poly.type
_entity_poly.pdbx_seq_one_letter_code
_entity_poly.pdbx_strand_id
1 'polypeptide(L)'
;DAAILLIRNPYKALMAEFNRKYGGHIGFAAHAHWRGKEWPEFVANYAPWWATHTLDWLRFGRKVLVVHFEDLKQDLFTQLKRMVGLLGITACEDRLLCVEGQKDGNFKRSGLRKLEYDPYTPEMRKMISGYIRTVDAALKLRNLSGVPDDYYPR
;
A
#
# COMPACT_ATOMS: atom_id res chain seq x y z
N ASP A 1 10.22 -18.49 11.33
CA ASP A 1 9.47 -17.22 11.38
C ASP A 1 8.71 -16.97 10.10
N ALA A 2 7.53 -16.35 10.22
CA ALA A 2 6.66 -16.00 9.11
C ALA A 2 6.44 -14.48 9.07
N ALA A 3 6.20 -13.91 7.89
CA ALA A 3 5.99 -12.48 7.71
C ALA A 3 4.73 -12.20 6.88
N ILE A 4 4.02 -11.13 7.22
CA ILE A 4 2.90 -10.62 6.43
C ILE A 4 3.42 -9.40 5.67
N LEU A 5 3.39 -9.45 4.34
CA LEU A 5 3.75 -8.35 3.47
C LEU A 5 2.47 -7.65 2.99
N LEU A 6 2.18 -6.48 3.54
CA LEU A 6 1.06 -5.64 3.12
C LEU A 6 1.50 -4.71 1.99
N ILE A 7 0.91 -4.88 0.80
CA ILE A 7 1.19 -4.06 -0.38
C ILE A 7 -0.02 -3.18 -0.63
N ARG A 8 0.18 -1.87 -0.85
CA ARG A 8 -0.87 -0.94 -1.24
C ARG A 8 -0.61 -0.40 -2.64
N ASN A 9 -1.66 0.02 -3.34
CA ASN A 9 -1.56 0.76 -4.59
C ASN A 9 -0.49 1.87 -4.47
N PRO A 10 0.54 1.89 -5.34
CA PRO A 10 1.69 2.79 -5.19
C PRO A 10 1.29 4.25 -5.26
N TYR A 11 0.32 4.63 -6.10
CA TYR A 11 -0.15 6.01 -6.17
C TYR A 11 -0.79 6.44 -4.84
N LYS A 12 -1.65 5.59 -4.27
CA LYS A 12 -2.29 5.85 -2.97
C LYS A 12 -1.27 5.84 -1.82
N ALA A 13 -0.25 4.99 -1.88
CA ALA A 13 0.81 4.88 -0.88
C ALA A 13 1.72 6.11 -0.87
N LEU A 14 2.21 6.52 -2.05
CA LEU A 14 3.08 7.69 -2.22
C LEU A 14 2.38 8.97 -1.75
N MET A 15 1.13 9.20 -2.16
CA MET A 15 0.37 10.36 -1.68
C MET A 15 0.15 10.35 -0.17
N ALA A 16 -0.15 9.18 0.41
CA ALA A 16 -0.37 9.06 1.85
C ALA A 16 0.91 9.34 2.65
N GLU A 17 2.06 8.89 2.15
CA GLU A 17 3.37 9.11 2.77
C GLU A 17 3.85 10.55 2.60
N PHE A 18 3.63 11.16 1.44
CA PHE A 18 3.94 12.58 1.23
C PHE A 18 3.12 13.47 2.17
N ASN A 19 1.82 13.21 2.29
CA ASN A 19 0.99 13.89 3.29
C ASN A 19 1.48 13.66 4.72
N ARG A 20 2.00 12.48 5.04
CA ARG A 20 2.54 12.18 6.38
C ARG A 20 3.80 13.00 6.65
N LYS A 21 4.68 13.08 5.65
CA LYS A 21 5.96 13.77 5.73
C LYS A 21 5.80 15.29 5.85
N TYR A 22 4.93 15.90 5.04
CA TYR A 22 4.81 17.36 4.95
C TYR A 22 3.55 17.94 5.61
N GLY A 23 2.61 17.09 6.05
CA GLY A 23 1.39 17.49 6.76
C GLY A 23 1.24 16.87 8.15
N GLY A 24 2.18 16.03 8.59
CA GLY A 24 2.11 15.31 9.85
C GLY A 24 1.18 14.08 9.82
N HIS A 25 1.01 13.43 10.97
CA HIS A 25 0.33 12.13 11.08
C HIS A 25 -1.07 12.11 10.45
N ILE A 26 -1.90 13.12 10.75
CA ILE A 26 -3.29 13.21 10.28
C ILE A 26 -3.56 14.40 9.34
N GLY A 27 -2.54 15.21 9.06
CA GLY A 27 -2.69 16.40 8.21
C GLY A 27 -2.33 16.14 6.74
N PHE A 28 -2.44 17.21 5.95
CA PHE A 28 -2.20 17.20 4.51
C PHE A 28 -1.06 18.15 4.18
N ALA A 29 -0.22 17.75 3.23
CA ALA A 29 0.84 18.61 2.74
C ALA A 29 0.22 19.86 2.07
N ALA A 30 0.79 21.03 2.35
CA ALA A 30 0.35 22.29 1.75
C ALA A 30 0.50 22.26 0.22
N HIS A 31 -0.37 22.98 -0.50
CA HIS A 31 -0.34 23.07 -1.97
C HIS A 31 1.03 23.44 -2.53
N ALA A 32 1.82 24.24 -1.81
CA ALA A 32 3.16 24.62 -2.20
C ALA A 32 4.09 23.41 -2.38
N HIS A 33 4.02 22.41 -1.49
CA HIS A 33 4.86 21.21 -1.59
C HIS A 33 4.48 20.33 -2.78
N TRP A 34 3.20 20.29 -3.15
CA TRP A 34 2.74 19.51 -4.31
C TRP A 34 3.14 20.12 -5.65
N ARG A 35 3.17 21.46 -5.74
CA ARG A 35 3.59 22.18 -6.96
C ARG A 35 5.09 22.40 -7.04
N GLY A 36 5.78 22.32 -5.90
CA GLY A 36 7.22 22.49 -5.78
C GLY A 36 7.99 21.27 -6.28
N LYS A 37 9.32 21.36 -6.18
CA LYS A 37 10.24 20.28 -6.55
C LYS A 37 10.17 19.07 -5.61
N GLU A 38 9.62 19.28 -4.41
CA GLU A 38 9.55 18.25 -3.38
C GLU A 38 8.71 17.04 -3.82
N TRP A 39 7.61 17.25 -4.53
CA TRP A 39 6.79 16.14 -4.99
C TRP A 39 7.49 15.28 -6.07
N PRO A 40 8.02 15.85 -7.16
CA PRO A 40 8.82 15.07 -8.12
C PRO A 40 10.02 14.36 -7.49
N GLU A 41 10.78 15.05 -6.64
CA GLU A 41 11.91 14.44 -5.93
C GLU A 41 11.45 13.31 -5.01
N PHE A 42 10.33 13.49 -4.30
CA PHE A 42 9.76 12.46 -3.45
C PHE A 42 9.35 11.23 -4.26
N VAL A 43 8.63 11.40 -5.38
CA VAL A 43 8.21 10.28 -6.24
C VAL A 43 9.43 9.54 -6.80
N ALA A 44 10.45 10.25 -7.28
CA ALA A 44 11.66 9.65 -7.82
C ALA A 44 12.42 8.78 -6.78
N ASN A 45 12.32 9.11 -5.49
CA ASN A 45 12.96 8.37 -4.41
C ASN A 45 12.09 7.23 -3.86
N TYR A 46 10.80 7.47 -3.65
CA TYR A 46 9.93 6.51 -2.95
C TYR A 46 9.24 5.51 -3.88
N ALA A 47 9.03 5.84 -5.17
CA ALA A 47 8.49 4.89 -6.14
C ALA A 47 9.39 3.65 -6.33
N PRO A 48 10.73 3.77 -6.55
CA PRO A 48 11.59 2.60 -6.60
C PRO A 48 11.58 1.85 -5.26
N TRP A 49 11.53 2.56 -4.13
CA TRP A 49 11.55 1.93 -2.82
C TRP A 49 10.30 1.07 -2.55
N TRP A 50 9.12 1.51 -3.01
CA TRP A 50 7.91 0.68 -2.99
C TRP A 50 8.11 -0.65 -3.72
N ALA A 51 8.79 -0.62 -4.86
CA ALA A 51 9.06 -1.80 -5.66
C ALA A 51 10.10 -2.69 -4.98
N THR A 52 11.26 -2.13 -4.62
CA THR A 52 12.37 -2.89 -4.04
C THR A 52 11.97 -3.52 -2.71
N HIS A 53 11.22 -2.81 -1.86
CA HIS A 53 10.71 -3.38 -0.61
C HIS A 53 9.88 -4.64 -0.84
N THR A 54 8.97 -4.58 -1.82
CA THR A 54 8.13 -5.73 -2.19
C THR A 54 8.98 -6.87 -2.74
N LEU A 55 9.87 -6.57 -3.69
CA LEU A 55 10.73 -7.56 -4.35
C LEU A 55 11.69 -8.24 -3.37
N ASP A 56 12.26 -7.50 -2.42
CA ASP A 56 13.18 -8.03 -1.41
C ASP A 56 12.48 -9.03 -0.50
N TRP A 57 11.27 -8.71 -0.02
CA TRP A 57 10.47 -9.66 0.76
C TRP A 57 10.08 -10.90 -0.04
N LEU A 58 9.73 -10.76 -1.33
CA LEU A 58 9.44 -11.89 -2.20
C LEU A 58 10.68 -12.74 -2.49
N ARG A 59 11.86 -12.14 -2.52
CA ARG A 59 13.13 -12.82 -2.82
C ARG A 59 13.70 -13.53 -1.60
N PHE A 60 13.79 -12.84 -0.47
CA PHE A 60 14.53 -13.28 0.71
C PHE A 60 13.63 -13.81 1.83
N GLY A 61 12.33 -13.50 1.81
CA GLY A 61 11.39 -13.99 2.79
C GLY A 61 11.13 -15.49 2.66
N ARG A 62 11.31 -16.25 3.74
CA ARG A 62 11.11 -17.71 3.74
C ARG A 62 9.63 -18.11 3.70
N LYS A 63 8.80 -17.51 4.55
CA LYS A 63 7.36 -17.77 4.65
C LYS A 63 6.64 -16.43 4.70
N VAL A 64 6.26 -15.92 3.53
CA VAL A 64 5.62 -14.60 3.38
C VAL A 64 4.19 -14.77 2.88
N LEU A 65 3.23 -14.20 3.62
CA LEU A 65 1.87 -14.00 3.12
C LEU A 65 1.78 -12.60 2.53
N VAL A 66 1.50 -12.52 1.23
CA VAL A 66 1.18 -11.24 0.60
C VAL A 66 -0.29 -10.93 0.83
N VAL A 67 -0.57 -9.71 1.30
CA VAL A 67 -1.91 -9.15 1.41
C VAL A 67 -1.94 -7.81 0.70
N HIS A 68 -2.89 -7.62 -0.21
CA HIS A 68 -3.14 -6.30 -0.80
C HIS A 68 -4.03 -5.49 0.14
N PHE A 69 -3.67 -4.23 0.36
CA PHE A 69 -4.43 -3.32 1.21
C PHE A 69 -5.85 -3.11 0.71
N GLU A 70 -6.04 -3.14 -0.60
CA GLU A 70 -7.33 -3.08 -1.26
C GLU A 70 -8.22 -4.29 -0.88
N ASP A 71 -7.68 -5.51 -0.86
CA ASP A 71 -8.39 -6.70 -0.40
C ASP A 71 -8.69 -6.63 1.09
N LEU A 72 -7.74 -6.14 1.91
CA LEU A 72 -7.90 -5.96 3.35
C LEU A 72 -9.04 -4.99 3.67
N LYS A 73 -9.24 -3.97 2.84
CA LYS A 73 -10.36 -3.03 2.97
C LYS A 73 -11.70 -3.63 2.55
N GLN A 74 -11.69 -4.49 1.52
CA GLN A 74 -12.89 -5.08 0.96
C GLN A 74 -13.42 -6.23 1.82
N ASP A 75 -12.53 -7.07 2.35
CA ASP A 75 -12.88 -8.26 3.13
C ASP A 75 -11.89 -8.41 4.30
N LEU A 76 -12.09 -7.57 5.32
CA LEU A 76 -11.22 -7.53 6.49
C LEU A 76 -11.19 -8.86 7.25
N PHE A 77 -12.36 -9.46 7.47
CA PHE A 77 -12.48 -10.71 8.22
C PHE A 77 -11.68 -11.85 7.58
N THR A 78 -11.84 -12.09 6.28
CA THR A 78 -11.12 -13.17 5.58
C THR A 78 -9.62 -12.90 5.55
N GLN A 79 -9.21 -11.65 5.28
CA GLN A 79 -7.77 -11.32 5.26
C GLN A 79 -7.13 -11.47 6.65
N LEU A 80 -7.81 -11.07 7.74
CA LEU A 80 -7.30 -11.29 9.10
C LEU A 80 -7.21 -12.78 9.44
N LYS A 81 -8.22 -13.59 9.06
CA LYS A 81 -8.19 -15.05 9.25
C LYS A 81 -6.98 -15.69 8.56
N ARG A 82 -6.65 -15.26 7.34
CA ARG A 82 -5.43 -15.69 6.61
C ARG A 82 -4.14 -15.27 7.34
N MET A 83 -4.08 -14.02 7.81
CA MET A 83 -2.93 -13.47 8.54
C MET A 83 -2.65 -14.23 9.84
N VAL A 84 -3.64 -14.42 10.70
CA VAL A 84 -3.44 -15.13 11.98
C VAL A 84 -3.12 -16.62 11.76
N GLY A 85 -3.70 -17.23 10.72
CA GLY A 85 -3.38 -18.60 10.32
C GLY A 85 -1.92 -18.78 9.89
N LEU A 86 -1.34 -17.80 9.18
CA LEU A 86 0.09 -17.82 8.82
C LEU A 86 0.99 -17.89 10.07
N LEU A 87 0.60 -17.14 11.11
CA LEU A 87 1.31 -17.00 12.37
C LEU A 87 1.09 -18.20 13.32
N GLY A 88 0.27 -19.18 12.93
CA GLY A 88 -0.03 -20.35 13.75
C GLY A 88 -0.97 -20.04 14.93
N ILE A 89 -1.71 -18.92 14.86
CA ILE A 89 -2.68 -18.54 15.87
C ILE A 89 -4.05 -19.06 15.45
N THR A 90 -4.71 -19.81 16.31
CA THR A 90 -6.08 -20.27 16.08
C THR A 90 -7.01 -19.06 15.96
N ALA A 91 -7.66 -18.92 14.81
CA ALA A 91 -8.61 -17.85 14.56
C ALA A 91 -9.85 -18.02 15.47
N CYS A 92 -10.05 -17.09 16.39
CA CYS A 92 -11.29 -16.96 17.15
C CYS A 92 -12.22 -16.01 16.42
N GLU A 93 -13.33 -16.52 15.89
CA GLU A 93 -14.22 -15.75 15.02
C GLU A 93 -14.82 -14.53 15.73
N ASP A 94 -15.23 -14.67 16.99
CA ASP A 94 -15.73 -13.55 17.81
C ASP A 94 -14.71 -12.42 17.94
N ARG A 95 -13.42 -12.74 18.08
CA ARG A 95 -12.35 -11.74 18.16
C ARG A 95 -12.11 -11.07 16.80
N LEU A 96 -12.20 -11.82 15.71
CA LEU A 96 -12.07 -11.26 14.36
C LEU A 96 -13.25 -10.32 14.05
N LEU A 97 -14.47 -10.68 14.42
CA LEU A 97 -15.66 -9.82 14.30
C LEU A 97 -15.54 -8.56 15.16
N CYS A 98 -14.98 -8.67 16.37
CA CYS A 98 -14.68 -7.51 17.21
C CYS A 98 -13.71 -6.53 16.52
N VAL A 99 -12.62 -7.04 15.92
CA VAL A 99 -11.68 -6.21 15.15
C VAL A 99 -12.35 -5.56 13.94
N GLU A 100 -13.23 -6.28 13.25
CA GLU A 100 -14.00 -5.73 12.12
C GLU A 100 -14.94 -4.60 12.54
N GLY A 101 -15.62 -4.76 13.70
CA GLY A 101 -16.45 -3.72 14.29
C GLY A 101 -15.67 -2.49 14.79
N GLN A 102 -14.37 -2.66 15.07
CA GLN A 102 -13.47 -1.62 15.60
C GLN A 102 -12.32 -1.28 14.62
N LYS A 103 -12.58 -1.36 13.32
CA LYS A 103 -11.56 -1.26 12.28
C LYS A 103 -10.97 0.15 12.06
N ASP A 104 -11.63 1.18 12.57
CA ASP A 104 -11.18 2.58 12.42
C ASP A 104 -10.53 3.08 13.72
N GLY A 105 -9.33 3.65 13.59
CA GLY A 105 -8.56 4.22 14.70
C GLY A 105 -8.33 5.73 14.58
N ASN A 106 -7.63 6.30 15.57
CA ASN A 106 -7.43 7.75 15.73
C ASN A 106 -6.53 8.42 14.68
N PHE A 107 -5.78 7.64 13.88
CA PHE A 107 -4.79 8.16 12.92
C PHE A 107 -5.30 8.21 11.48
N LYS A 108 -6.62 8.34 11.28
CA LYS A 108 -7.26 8.46 9.97
C LYS A 108 -7.41 9.93 9.58
N ARG A 109 -6.88 10.33 8.42
CA ARG A 109 -7.09 11.68 7.87
C ARG A 109 -8.57 11.88 7.54
N SER A 110 -9.12 13.04 7.87
CA SER A 110 -10.48 13.41 7.45
C SER A 110 -10.51 13.56 5.92
N GLY A 111 -11.51 13.00 5.25
CA GLY A 111 -11.60 12.97 3.78
C GLY A 111 -11.84 14.34 3.12
N LEU A 112 -11.86 15.44 3.91
CA LEU A 112 -12.30 16.78 3.52
C LEU A 112 -11.23 17.58 2.74
N ARG A 113 -9.96 17.16 2.75
CA ARG A 113 -8.87 17.79 1.98
C ARG A 113 -8.24 16.81 1.00
N LYS A 114 -8.93 16.54 -0.12
CA LYS A 114 -8.31 15.84 -1.26
C LYS A 114 -7.70 16.87 -2.20
N LEU A 115 -6.60 16.52 -2.86
CA LEU A 115 -6.16 17.32 -4.01
C LEU A 115 -7.25 17.29 -5.08
N GLU A 116 -7.53 18.46 -5.64
CA GLU A 116 -8.50 18.64 -6.72
C GLU A 116 -7.93 18.28 -8.09
N TYR A 117 -6.61 18.08 -8.18
CA TYR A 117 -5.91 17.71 -9.40
C TYR A 117 -5.05 16.46 -9.18
N ASP A 118 -4.68 15.82 -10.29
CA ASP A 118 -3.73 14.72 -10.29
C ASP A 118 -2.29 15.24 -10.21
N PRO A 119 -1.54 14.96 -9.11
CA PRO A 119 -0.18 15.46 -8.97
C PRO A 119 0.82 14.64 -9.80
N TYR A 120 0.42 13.52 -10.42
CA TYR A 120 1.34 12.66 -11.16
C TYR A 120 1.50 13.09 -12.62
N THR A 121 2.73 13.43 -13.01
CA THR A 121 3.04 13.69 -14.42
C THR A 121 3.05 12.39 -15.24
N PRO A 122 2.94 12.45 -16.58
CA PRO A 122 3.05 11.28 -17.45
C PRO A 122 4.35 10.48 -17.24
N GLU A 123 5.47 11.16 -16.98
CA GLU A 123 6.78 10.54 -16.74
C GLU A 123 6.77 9.74 -15.44
N MET A 124 6.21 10.32 -14.36
CA MET A 124 6.03 9.61 -13.09
C MET A 124 5.13 8.39 -13.27
N ARG A 125 4.02 8.54 -14.02
CA ARG A 125 3.10 7.44 -14.30
C ARG A 125 3.78 6.32 -15.06
N LYS A 126 4.59 6.64 -16.07
CA LYS A 126 5.38 5.67 -16.84
C LYS A 126 6.35 4.91 -15.95
N MET A 127 7.08 5.62 -15.09
CA MET A 127 8.02 5.03 -14.13
C MET A 127 7.30 4.09 -13.15
N ILE A 128 6.25 4.57 -12.49
CA ILE A 128 5.46 3.78 -11.52
C ILE A 128 4.83 2.57 -12.20
N SER A 129 4.31 2.71 -13.43
CA SER A 129 3.78 1.59 -14.22
C SER A 129 4.85 0.53 -14.50
N GLY A 130 6.09 0.93 -14.75
CA GLY A 130 7.23 0.01 -14.86
C GLY A 130 7.42 -0.80 -13.59
N TYR A 131 7.42 -0.13 -12.42
CA TYR A 131 7.53 -0.81 -11.13
C TYR A 131 6.36 -1.75 -10.83
N ILE A 132 5.13 -1.34 -11.14
CA ILE A 132 3.93 -2.18 -10.97
C ILE A 132 4.08 -3.47 -11.77
N ARG A 133 4.47 -3.39 -13.05
CA ARG A 133 4.68 -4.57 -13.91
C ARG A 133 5.77 -5.49 -13.37
N THR A 134 6.87 -4.92 -12.87
CA THR A 134 7.96 -5.71 -12.26
C THR A 134 7.48 -6.45 -11.01
N VAL A 135 6.74 -5.79 -10.12
CA VAL A 135 6.17 -6.41 -8.92
C VAL A 135 5.13 -7.47 -9.28
N ASP A 136 4.24 -7.19 -10.24
CA ASP A 136 3.24 -8.12 -10.73
C ASP A 136 3.87 -9.42 -11.27
N ALA A 137 4.90 -9.29 -12.12
CA ALA A 137 5.64 -10.43 -12.64
C ALA A 137 6.30 -11.24 -11.51
N ALA A 138 6.91 -10.58 -10.52
CA ALA A 138 7.53 -11.25 -9.38
C ALA A 138 6.52 -12.01 -8.50
N LEU A 139 5.33 -11.44 -8.29
CA LEU A 139 4.23 -12.11 -7.59
C LEU A 139 3.76 -13.35 -8.36
N LYS A 140 3.54 -13.23 -9.67
CA LYS A 140 3.10 -14.33 -10.53
C LYS A 140 4.13 -15.46 -10.60
N LEU A 141 5.43 -15.13 -10.64
CA LEU A 141 6.52 -16.11 -10.56
C LEU A 141 6.53 -16.92 -9.25
N ARG A 142 5.91 -16.40 -8.18
CA ARG A 142 5.70 -17.09 -6.90
C ARG A 142 4.34 -17.79 -6.81
N ASN A 143 3.61 -17.94 -7.93
CA ASN A 143 2.24 -18.47 -7.98
C ASN A 143 1.24 -17.68 -7.12
N LEU A 144 1.44 -16.37 -6.98
CA LEU A 144 0.48 -15.45 -6.35
C LEU A 144 -0.39 -14.78 -7.43
N SER A 145 -1.50 -14.17 -7.03
CA SER A 145 -2.50 -13.56 -7.92
C SER A 145 -1.97 -12.44 -8.82
N GLY A 146 -0.80 -11.86 -8.51
CA GLY A 146 -0.34 -10.61 -9.11
C GLY A 146 -0.90 -9.39 -8.36
N VAL A 147 -0.66 -8.20 -8.91
CA VAL A 147 -1.20 -6.96 -8.35
C VAL A 147 -2.67 -6.76 -8.75
N PRO A 148 -3.51 -6.14 -7.90
CA PRO A 148 -4.89 -5.79 -8.26
C PRO A 148 -4.97 -4.83 -9.45
N ASP A 149 -6.04 -4.92 -10.24
CA ASP A 149 -6.27 -4.05 -11.40
C ASP A 149 -6.30 -2.56 -11.05
N ASP A 150 -6.76 -2.20 -9.85
CA ASP A 150 -6.77 -0.82 -9.33
C ASP A 150 -5.37 -0.19 -9.29
N TYR A 151 -4.28 -0.97 -9.33
CA TYR A 151 -2.91 -0.43 -9.33
C TYR A 151 -2.57 0.22 -10.66
N TYR A 152 -3.19 -0.22 -11.76
CA TYR A 152 -2.98 0.37 -13.07
C TYR A 152 -3.87 1.60 -13.22
N PRO A 153 -3.30 2.78 -13.52
CA PRO A 153 -4.12 3.96 -13.76
C PRO A 153 -4.98 3.73 -15.01
N ARG A 154 -6.30 3.94 -14.86
CA ARG A 154 -7.22 4.03 -15.99
C ARG A 154 -7.07 5.35 -16.73
#